data_AF-A0A093HJ57-F1
#
_entry.id   AF-A0A093HJ57-F1
#
_cell.length_a   1.000
_cell.length_b   1.000
_cell.length_c   1.000
_cell.angle_alpha   90.00
_cell.angle_beta   90.00
_cell.angle_gamma   90.00
#
_symmetry.space_group_name_H-M   'P 1'
#
loop_
_entity.id
_entity.type
_entity.pdbx_description
1 polymer ?
#
loop_
_entity_poly.entity_id
_entity_poly.type
_entity_poly.pdbx_seq_one_letter_code
_entity_poly.pdbx_strand_id
1 'polypeptide(L)'
;ISFNCVDSSLSSLKNCQSYINTGMDIATRVALDLVESLNDVEEVNSMENVMLEYAAMDRELNHYMRAIEETVSQIKRDKPENIPDLKYLVKEKFTALESKNSDSDLQRNEKYMYFKDQLKEMRKQFCLQSNNNDNEGIEQIDEDIAVTQSQMNFICPITQMEMKKPVRNKVCGHTYEEDAILKIIQARKQQKKKVR
;
A
#
# COMPACT_ATOMS: atom_id res chain seq x y z
N ILE A 1 -43.50 13.58 -15.59
CA ILE A 1 -42.57 13.95 -14.49
C ILE A 1 -41.16 13.86 -15.05
N SER A 2 -40.36 14.94 -14.96
CA SER A 2 -38.95 14.93 -15.38
C SER A 2 -38.08 14.53 -14.19
N PHE A 3 -37.11 13.64 -14.42
CA PHE A 3 -36.17 13.14 -13.41
C PHE A 3 -34.73 13.64 -13.62
N ASN A 4 -34.54 14.66 -14.46
CA ASN A 4 -33.21 15.12 -14.88
C ASN A 4 -32.33 15.56 -13.69
N CYS A 5 -32.92 16.14 -12.63
CA CYS A 5 -32.20 16.52 -11.41
C CYS A 5 -31.69 15.28 -10.64
N VAL A 6 -32.48 14.19 -10.63
CA VAL A 6 -32.08 12.92 -10.02
C VAL A 6 -30.95 12.29 -10.83
N ASP A 7 -31.06 12.30 -12.16
CA ASP A 7 -30.01 11.78 -13.05
C ASP A 7 -28.69 12.55 -12.84
N SER A 8 -28.73 13.88 -12.74
CA SER A 8 -27.55 14.72 -12.45
C SER A 8 -26.94 14.45 -11.07
N SER A 9 -27.78 14.26 -10.05
CA SER A 9 -27.32 13.91 -8.70
C SER A 9 -26.67 12.53 -8.69
N LEU A 10 -27.22 11.58 -9.44
CA LEU A 10 -26.70 10.23 -9.55
C LEU A 10 -25.35 10.19 -10.29
N SER A 11 -25.18 11.01 -11.34
CA SER A 11 -23.87 11.21 -11.96
C SER A 11 -22.84 11.76 -10.98
N SER A 12 -23.25 12.67 -10.09
CA SER A 12 -22.36 13.22 -9.06
C SER A 12 -21.95 12.15 -8.03
N LEU A 13 -22.88 11.28 -7.62
CA LEU A 13 -22.58 10.14 -6.75
C LEU A 13 -21.65 9.12 -7.43
N LYS A 14 -21.81 8.87 -8.73
CA LYS A 14 -20.86 8.06 -9.52
C LYS A 14 -19.45 8.66 -9.53
N ASN A 15 -19.33 9.99 -9.58
CA ASN A 15 -18.03 10.64 -9.43
C ASN A 15 -17.46 10.43 -8.01
N CYS A 16 -18.30 10.48 -6.96
CA CYS A 16 -17.85 10.18 -5.60
C CYS A 16 -17.26 8.76 -5.47
N GLN A 17 -17.84 7.79 -6.19
CA GLN A 17 -17.30 6.43 -6.24
C GLN A 17 -15.85 6.38 -6.77
N SER A 18 -15.49 7.26 -7.71
CA SER A 18 -14.10 7.34 -8.20
C SER A 18 -13.12 7.81 -7.12
N TYR A 19 -13.56 8.67 -6.19
CA TYR A 19 -12.74 9.11 -5.07
C TYR A 19 -12.51 8.01 -4.04
N ILE A 20 -13.52 7.17 -3.77
CA ILE A 20 -13.36 5.97 -2.92
C ILE A 20 -12.32 5.04 -3.53
N ASN A 21 -12.44 4.76 -4.82
CA ASN A 21 -11.46 3.93 -5.54
C ASN A 21 -10.05 4.51 -5.48
N THR A 22 -9.90 5.83 -5.62
CA THR A 22 -8.61 6.52 -5.50
C THR A 22 -8.06 6.41 -4.07
N GLY A 23 -8.91 6.54 -3.06
CA GLY A 23 -8.56 6.36 -1.66
C GLY A 23 -8.01 4.96 -1.37
N MET A 24 -8.64 3.91 -1.92
CA MET A 24 -8.13 2.54 -1.83
C MET A 24 -6.75 2.37 -2.49
N ASP A 25 -6.53 3.01 -3.65
CA ASP A 25 -5.23 2.93 -4.34
C ASP A 25 -4.13 3.62 -3.53
N ILE A 26 -4.44 4.77 -2.90
CA ILE A 26 -3.52 5.47 -1.99
C ILE A 26 -3.25 4.62 -0.75
N ALA A 27 -4.28 4.07 -0.12
CA ALA A 27 -4.15 3.22 1.06
C ALA A 27 -3.25 2.01 0.78
N THR A 28 -3.39 1.43 -0.40
CA THR A 28 -2.53 0.34 -0.86
C THR A 28 -1.08 0.79 -0.95
N ARG A 29 -0.79 1.90 -1.63
CA ARG A 29 0.59 2.42 -1.76
C ARG A 29 1.23 2.71 -0.41
N VAL A 30 0.50 3.39 0.48
CA VAL A 30 0.98 3.69 1.84
C VAL A 30 1.32 2.41 2.59
N ALA A 31 0.46 1.38 2.52
CA ALA A 31 0.75 0.09 3.16
C ALA A 31 2.00 -0.59 2.58
N LEU A 32 2.24 -0.47 1.27
CA LEU A 32 3.46 -1.00 0.65
C LEU A 32 4.71 -0.25 1.11
N ASP A 33 4.67 1.08 1.16
CA ASP A 33 5.77 1.94 1.64
C ASP A 33 6.09 1.66 3.12
N LEU A 34 5.06 1.36 3.94
CA LEU A 34 5.23 0.97 5.35
C LEU A 34 5.92 -0.39 5.51
N VAL A 35 5.57 -1.36 4.66
CA VAL A 35 6.25 -2.66 4.63
C VAL A 35 7.72 -2.49 4.24
N GLU A 36 8.03 -1.60 3.28
CA GLU A 36 9.41 -1.34 2.84
C GLU A 36 10.26 -0.63 3.90
N SER A 37 9.69 0.36 4.59
CA SER A 37 10.49 1.28 5.42
C SER A 37 10.76 0.82 6.84
N LEU A 38 9.83 0.11 7.50
CA LEU A 38 9.90 -0.09 8.96
C LEU A 38 9.42 -1.47 9.46
N ASN A 39 8.87 -2.31 8.59
CA ASN A 39 8.23 -3.59 8.99
C ASN A 39 7.27 -3.43 10.19
N ASP A 40 6.61 -2.26 10.30
CA ASP A 40 5.64 -1.97 11.36
C ASP A 40 4.32 -2.67 11.03
N VAL A 41 4.18 -3.87 11.61
CA VAL A 41 3.02 -4.74 11.38
C VAL A 41 1.73 -4.07 11.84
N GLU A 42 1.77 -3.22 12.87
CA GLU A 42 0.59 -2.55 13.41
C GLU A 42 0.08 -1.46 12.46
N GLU A 43 0.97 -0.64 11.90
CA GLU A 43 0.60 0.38 10.91
C GLU A 43 0.08 -0.26 9.62
N VAL A 44 0.66 -1.37 9.18
CA VAL A 44 0.15 -2.12 8.01
C VAL A 44 -1.23 -2.72 8.28
N ASN A 45 -1.47 -3.26 9.48
CA ASN A 45 -2.80 -3.74 9.88
C ASN A 45 -3.82 -2.60 9.96
N SER A 46 -3.41 -1.39 10.35
CA SER A 46 -4.27 -0.21 10.31
C SER A 46 -4.73 0.09 8.88
N MET A 47 -3.84 -0.04 7.89
CA MET A 47 -4.20 0.15 6.48
C MET A 47 -5.18 -0.92 5.96
N GLU A 48 -5.14 -2.15 6.50
CA GLU A 48 -6.14 -3.18 6.19
C GLU A 48 -7.54 -2.76 6.65
N ASN A 49 -7.66 -2.15 7.84
CA ASN A 49 -8.93 -1.62 8.33
C ASN A 49 -9.44 -0.47 7.45
N VAL A 50 -8.55 0.47 7.06
CA VAL A 50 -8.90 1.57 6.16
C VAL A 50 -9.43 1.04 4.82
N MET A 51 -8.84 -0.03 4.29
CA MET A 51 -9.33 -0.67 3.06
C MET A 51 -10.73 -1.28 3.23
N LEU A 52 -11.04 -1.89 4.38
CA LEU A 52 -12.38 -2.40 4.69
C LEU A 52 -13.40 -1.28 4.85
N GLU A 53 -13.02 -0.16 5.47
CA GLU A 53 -13.88 1.03 5.58
C GLU A 53 -14.22 1.61 4.20
N TYR A 54 -13.24 1.72 3.29
CA TYR A 54 -13.51 2.12 1.92
C TYR A 54 -14.40 1.11 1.19
N ALA A 55 -14.23 -0.20 1.41
CA ALA A 55 -15.07 -1.22 0.79
C ALA A 55 -16.51 -1.16 1.29
N ALA A 56 -16.71 -0.87 2.58
CA ALA A 56 -18.02 -0.64 3.17
C ALA A 56 -18.69 0.60 2.56
N MET A 57 -17.94 1.70 2.45
CA MET A 57 -18.42 2.95 1.87
C MET A 57 -18.81 2.80 0.40
N ASP A 58 -18.00 2.09 -0.40
CA ASP A 58 -18.31 1.80 -1.82
C ASP A 58 -19.60 0.96 -1.94
N ARG A 59 -19.74 -0.08 -1.10
CA ARG A 59 -20.95 -0.92 -1.05
C ARG A 59 -22.19 -0.10 -0.70
N GLU A 60 -22.12 0.72 0.34
CA GLU A 60 -23.23 1.57 0.78
C GLU A 60 -23.65 2.56 -0.32
N LEU A 61 -22.69 3.25 -0.93
CA LEU A 61 -22.92 4.18 -2.02
C LEU A 61 -23.58 3.48 -3.22
N ASN A 62 -23.09 2.29 -3.59
CA ASN A 62 -23.67 1.48 -4.66
C ASN A 62 -25.11 1.04 -4.36
N HIS A 63 -25.40 0.62 -3.13
CA HIS A 63 -26.76 0.28 -2.72
C HIS A 63 -27.70 1.48 -2.81
N TYR A 64 -27.22 2.66 -2.38
CA TYR A 64 -28.00 3.89 -2.43
C TYR A 64 -28.31 4.30 -3.87
N MET A 65 -27.30 4.30 -4.75
CA MET A 65 -27.48 4.57 -6.18
C MET A 65 -28.46 3.58 -6.82
N ARG A 66 -28.32 2.28 -6.54
CA ARG A 66 -29.23 1.24 -7.07
C ARG A 66 -30.66 1.44 -6.59
N ALA A 67 -30.87 1.77 -5.31
CA ALA A 67 -32.20 2.05 -4.78
C ALA A 67 -32.88 3.24 -5.46
N ILE A 68 -32.11 4.29 -5.78
CA ILE A 68 -32.60 5.44 -6.57
C ILE A 68 -32.94 5.02 -8.00
N GLU A 69 -32.02 4.35 -8.70
CA GLU A 69 -32.23 3.91 -10.10
C GLU A 69 -33.46 3.01 -10.22
N GLU A 70 -33.62 2.05 -9.31
CA GLU A 70 -34.79 1.17 -9.28
C GLU A 70 -36.09 1.93 -9.02
N THR A 71 -36.10 2.87 -8.07
CA THR A 71 -37.28 3.68 -7.74
C THR A 71 -37.71 4.52 -8.94
N VAL A 72 -36.76 5.23 -9.55
CA VAL A 72 -37.02 6.06 -10.74
C VAL A 72 -37.52 5.20 -11.90
N SER A 73 -36.89 4.04 -12.12
CA SER A 73 -37.29 3.10 -13.18
C SER A 73 -38.70 2.54 -12.97
N GLN A 74 -39.06 2.23 -11.73
CA GLN A 74 -40.39 1.76 -11.37
C GLN A 74 -41.45 2.83 -11.66
N ILE A 75 -41.24 4.08 -11.25
CA ILE A 75 -42.22 5.16 -11.48
C ILE A 75 -42.36 5.50 -12.96
N LYS A 76 -41.25 5.48 -13.72
CA LYS A 76 -41.28 5.68 -15.18
C LYS A 76 -42.11 4.60 -15.87
N ARG A 77 -42.09 3.36 -15.37
CA ARG A 77 -42.85 2.22 -15.90
C ARG A 77 -44.31 2.25 -15.48
N ASP A 78 -44.56 2.36 -14.19
CA ASP A 78 -45.89 2.18 -13.60
C ASP A 78 -46.80 3.40 -13.85
N LYS A 79 -46.20 4.56 -14.15
CA LYS A 79 -46.89 5.85 -14.40
C LYS A 79 -48.08 6.06 -13.45
N PRO A 80 -47.84 6.02 -12.13
CA PRO A 80 -48.91 6.07 -11.15
C PRO A 80 -49.67 7.39 -11.25
N GLU A 81 -50.97 7.34 -10.98
CA GLU A 81 -51.88 8.49 -11.04
C GLU A 81 -51.52 9.55 -9.99
N ASN A 82 -51.03 9.11 -8.82
CA ASN A 82 -50.46 9.95 -7.78
C ASN A 82 -49.00 9.62 -7.55
N ILE A 83 -48.18 10.66 -7.33
CA ILE A 83 -46.74 10.48 -7.05
C ILE A 83 -46.59 9.88 -5.64
N PRO A 84 -45.98 8.68 -5.51
CA PRO A 84 -45.73 8.07 -4.21
C PRO A 84 -44.59 8.78 -3.47
N ASP A 85 -44.46 8.51 -2.17
CA ASP A 85 -43.32 9.02 -1.39
C ASP A 85 -42.00 8.38 -1.86
N LEU A 86 -41.28 9.12 -2.69
CA LEU A 86 -40.00 8.70 -3.27
C LEU A 86 -38.95 8.44 -2.20
N LYS A 87 -38.94 9.24 -1.13
CA LYS A 87 -37.96 9.11 -0.06
C LYS A 87 -38.18 7.81 0.69
N TYR A 88 -39.44 7.48 0.97
CA TYR A 88 -39.81 6.21 1.59
C TYR A 88 -39.41 5.02 0.70
N LEU A 89 -39.75 5.04 -0.59
CA LEU A 89 -39.45 3.95 -1.52
C LEU A 89 -37.94 3.70 -1.69
N VAL A 90 -37.15 4.77 -1.82
CA VAL A 90 -35.68 4.64 -1.89
C VAL A 90 -35.14 4.06 -0.59
N LYS A 91 -35.62 4.52 0.56
CA LYS A 91 -35.18 4.00 1.87
C LYS A 91 -35.53 2.53 2.05
N GLU A 92 -36.75 2.12 1.69
CA GLU A 92 -37.20 0.73 1.75
C GLU A 92 -36.32 -0.18 0.88
N LYS A 93 -36.10 0.21 -0.38
CA LYS A 93 -35.21 -0.53 -1.29
C LYS A 93 -33.78 -0.58 -0.76
N PHE A 94 -33.24 0.53 -0.29
CA PHE A 94 -31.91 0.60 0.28
C PHE A 94 -31.74 -0.37 1.45
N THR A 95 -32.63 -0.32 2.44
CA THR A 95 -32.60 -1.24 3.59
C THR A 95 -32.76 -2.70 3.17
N ALA A 96 -33.57 -2.98 2.15
CA ALA A 96 -33.71 -4.33 1.59
C ALA A 96 -32.47 -4.83 0.84
N LEU A 97 -31.63 -3.92 0.33
CA LEU A 97 -30.33 -4.26 -0.24
C LEU A 97 -29.29 -4.49 0.87
N GLU A 98 -29.28 -3.66 1.91
CA GLU A 98 -28.36 -3.82 3.04
C GLU A 98 -28.60 -5.12 3.80
N SER A 99 -29.86 -5.51 4.01
CA SER A 99 -30.21 -6.73 4.75
C SER A 99 -29.77 -8.04 4.08
N LYS A 100 -29.33 -7.99 2.82
CA LYS A 100 -28.84 -9.14 2.05
C LYS A 100 -27.32 -9.32 2.12
N ASN A 101 -26.62 -8.41 2.79
CA ASN A 101 -25.17 -8.40 2.85
C ASN A 101 -24.67 -8.46 4.30
N SER A 102 -23.42 -8.84 4.44
CA SER A 102 -22.70 -8.95 5.71
C SER A 102 -21.32 -8.31 5.59
N ASP A 103 -20.70 -7.92 6.69
CA ASP A 103 -19.35 -7.33 6.64
C ASP A 103 -18.29 -8.34 6.20
N SER A 104 -18.55 -9.64 6.34
CA SER A 104 -17.73 -10.69 5.74
C SER A 104 -17.67 -10.61 4.21
N ASP A 105 -18.67 -10.03 3.55
CA ASP A 105 -18.65 -9.86 2.08
C ASP A 105 -17.64 -8.78 1.64
N LEU A 106 -17.23 -7.88 2.54
CA LEU A 106 -16.22 -6.84 2.23
C LEU A 106 -14.87 -7.46 1.87
N GLN A 107 -14.56 -8.63 2.43
CA GLN A 107 -13.33 -9.35 2.13
C GLN A 107 -13.26 -9.88 0.69
N ARG A 108 -14.40 -9.92 -0.01
CA ARG A 108 -14.49 -10.32 -1.43
C ARG A 108 -14.38 -9.14 -2.38
N ASN A 109 -14.22 -7.91 -1.86
CA ASN A 109 -14.01 -6.74 -2.71
C ASN A 109 -12.70 -6.90 -3.52
N GLU A 110 -12.76 -6.68 -4.83
CA GLU A 110 -11.64 -6.92 -5.74
C GLU A 110 -10.39 -6.11 -5.36
N LYS A 111 -10.56 -4.84 -4.98
CA LYS A 111 -9.45 -3.97 -4.56
C LYS A 111 -8.88 -4.39 -3.21
N TYR A 112 -9.73 -4.86 -2.29
CA TYR A 112 -9.27 -5.42 -1.02
C TYR A 112 -8.46 -6.70 -1.21
N MET A 113 -8.94 -7.62 -2.07
CA MET A 113 -8.19 -8.84 -2.40
C MET A 113 -6.84 -8.51 -3.04
N TYR A 114 -6.83 -7.59 -4.02
CA TYR A 114 -5.61 -7.12 -4.67
C TYR A 114 -4.62 -6.50 -3.67
N PHE A 115 -5.11 -5.71 -2.71
CA PHE A 115 -4.32 -5.17 -1.61
C PHE A 115 -3.67 -6.28 -0.77
N LYS A 116 -4.44 -7.30 -0.34
CA LYS A 116 -3.91 -8.43 0.45
C LYS A 116 -2.87 -9.22 -0.33
N ASP A 117 -3.10 -9.44 -1.63
CA ASP A 117 -2.17 -10.16 -2.49
C ASP A 117 -0.84 -9.41 -2.66
N GLN A 118 -0.89 -8.09 -2.89
CA GLN A 118 0.32 -7.27 -2.98
C GLN A 118 1.12 -7.25 -1.68
N LEU A 119 0.45 -7.13 -0.53
CA LEU A 119 1.13 -7.22 0.77
C LEU A 119 1.79 -8.59 0.98
N LYS A 120 1.13 -9.67 0.56
CA LYS A 120 1.68 -11.01 0.66
C LYS A 120 2.92 -11.18 -0.21
N GLU A 121 2.90 -10.69 -1.46
CA GLU A 121 4.06 -10.77 -2.34
C GLU A 121 5.23 -9.90 -1.86
N MET A 122 4.96 -8.69 -1.41
CA MET A 122 6.00 -7.82 -0.84
C MET A 122 6.64 -8.46 0.39
N ARG A 123 5.84 -9.00 1.33
CA ARG A 123 6.38 -9.71 2.50
C ARG A 123 7.23 -10.93 2.11
N LYS A 124 6.87 -11.69 1.07
CA LYS A 124 7.73 -12.79 0.59
C LYS A 124 9.08 -12.28 0.09
N GLN A 125 9.09 -11.20 -0.69
CA GLN A 125 10.33 -10.59 -1.19
C GLN A 125 11.26 -10.13 -0.05
N PHE A 126 10.71 -9.58 1.03
CA PHE A 126 11.49 -9.17 2.21
C PHE A 126 11.87 -10.35 3.13
N CYS A 127 11.02 -11.36 3.33
CA CYS A 127 11.38 -12.55 4.10
C CYS A 127 12.52 -13.37 3.44
N LEU A 128 12.61 -13.36 2.11
CA LEU A 128 13.75 -13.92 1.38
C LEU A 128 15.06 -13.17 1.66
N GLN A 129 14.99 -11.89 2.06
CA GLN A 129 16.18 -11.11 2.46
C GLN A 129 16.60 -11.36 3.91
N SER A 130 15.67 -11.77 4.79
CA SER A 130 15.94 -11.98 6.23
C SER A 130 16.42 -13.39 6.59
N ASN A 131 16.22 -14.39 5.70
CA ASN A 131 16.57 -15.80 5.93
C ASN A 131 17.93 -16.23 5.31
N ASN A 132 18.87 -15.31 5.11
CA ASN A 132 20.26 -15.68 4.78
C ASN A 132 21.07 -16.20 6.00
N ASN A 133 20.40 -16.66 7.05
CA ASN A 133 21.01 -17.36 8.19
C ASN A 133 20.05 -18.41 8.75
N ASP A 134 19.49 -19.32 7.95
CA ASP A 134 19.39 -20.73 8.35
C ASP A 134 18.74 -21.62 7.27
N ASN A 135 19.52 -22.65 6.96
CA ASN A 135 19.34 -23.88 6.19
C ASN A 135 17.94 -24.34 5.67
N GLU A 136 18.03 -24.88 4.44
CA GLU A 136 17.30 -26.02 3.85
C GLU A 136 15.92 -25.84 3.19
N GLY A 137 15.95 -25.93 1.84
CA GLY A 137 14.93 -26.59 1.03
C GLY A 137 13.80 -25.71 0.49
N ILE A 138 13.88 -25.37 -0.80
CA ILE A 138 12.87 -25.69 -1.85
C ILE A 138 13.26 -24.99 -3.17
N GLU A 139 13.64 -25.85 -4.11
CA GLU A 139 13.42 -25.83 -5.57
C GLU A 139 13.34 -24.49 -6.34
N GLN A 140 14.39 -24.29 -7.15
CA GLN A 140 14.44 -23.79 -8.54
C GLN A 140 13.21 -23.05 -9.08
N ILE A 141 13.31 -21.74 -9.25
CA ILE A 141 12.70 -21.02 -10.39
C ILE A 141 13.70 -19.96 -10.91
N ASP A 142 13.79 -19.89 -12.24
CA ASP A 142 14.77 -19.27 -13.13
C ASP A 142 15.38 -17.90 -12.77
N GLU A 143 16.65 -17.78 -13.16
CA GLU A 143 17.39 -16.55 -13.39
C GLU A 143 16.62 -15.57 -14.29
N ASP A 144 16.43 -14.32 -13.85
CA ASP A 144 16.73 -13.15 -14.69
C ASP A 144 16.83 -11.84 -13.87
N ILE A 145 18.02 -11.24 -13.93
CA ILE A 145 18.45 -9.90 -13.50
C ILE A 145 18.03 -9.47 -12.08
N ALA A 146 18.91 -9.76 -11.11
CA ALA A 146 18.94 -9.06 -9.83
C ALA A 146 19.54 -7.66 -10.03
N VAL A 147 18.70 -6.62 -10.08
CA VAL A 147 19.15 -5.24 -9.80
C VAL A 147 19.42 -5.18 -8.30
N THR A 148 20.67 -5.44 -7.92
CA THR A 148 21.08 -5.31 -6.53
C THR A 148 21.10 -3.83 -6.16
N GLN A 149 20.23 -3.43 -5.23
CA GLN A 149 20.39 -2.16 -4.57
C GLN A 149 21.71 -2.24 -3.79
N SER A 150 22.68 -1.41 -4.17
CA SER A 150 23.95 -1.35 -3.45
C SER A 150 23.68 -0.87 -2.02
N GLN A 151 23.72 -1.79 -1.05
CA GLN A 151 23.64 -1.44 0.36
C GLN A 151 24.81 -0.49 0.66
N MET A 152 24.50 0.79 0.86
CA MET A 152 25.51 1.78 1.23
C MET A 152 25.84 1.61 2.70
N ASN A 153 26.96 0.95 3.00
CA ASN A 153 27.48 0.85 4.36
C ASN A 153 27.99 2.23 4.80
N PHE A 154 27.23 2.90 5.67
CA PHE A 154 27.62 4.19 6.28
C PHE A 154 28.58 4.01 7.47
N ILE A 155 28.84 2.78 7.90
CA ILE A 155 29.72 2.48 9.03
C ILE A 155 31.17 2.37 8.58
N CYS A 156 32.06 3.12 9.22
CA CYS A 156 33.49 3.06 8.97
C CYS A 156 34.08 1.72 9.47
N PRO A 157 34.82 0.96 8.64
CA PRO A 157 35.47 -0.28 9.09
C PRO A 157 36.54 -0.09 10.18
N ILE A 158 37.05 1.14 10.36
CA ILE A 158 38.12 1.45 11.32
C ILE A 158 37.55 1.93 12.65
N THR A 159 36.61 2.88 12.62
CA THR A 159 36.04 3.46 13.84
C THR A 159 34.80 2.71 14.32
N GLN A 160 34.18 1.89 13.45
CA GLN A 160 32.89 1.24 13.68
C GLN A 160 31.76 2.23 14.00
N MET A 161 31.95 3.50 13.64
CA MET A 161 30.97 4.57 13.76
C MET A 161 30.52 5.02 12.37
N GLU A 162 29.40 5.72 12.30
CA GLU A 162 28.93 6.36 11.09
C GLU A 162 29.97 7.35 10.53
N MET A 163 30.26 7.24 9.24
CA MET A 163 31.21 8.09 8.52
C MET A 163 30.62 9.49 8.29
N LYS A 164 31.36 10.51 8.71
CA LYS A 164 31.06 11.93 8.44
C LYS A 164 31.77 12.42 7.17
N LYS A 165 32.99 11.93 6.90
CA LYS A 165 33.76 12.26 5.69
C LYS A 165 34.30 11.00 5.02
N PRO A 166 33.49 10.32 4.19
CA PRO A 166 33.87 9.07 3.56
C PRO A 166 34.95 9.28 2.48
N VAL A 167 36.04 8.52 2.55
CA VAL A 167 37.10 8.46 1.53
C VAL A 167 37.32 7.03 1.05
N ARG A 168 37.46 6.84 -0.27
CA ARG A 168 37.59 5.51 -0.90
C ARG A 168 39.03 5.18 -1.29
N ASN A 169 39.50 4.00 -0.92
CA ASN A 169 40.79 3.49 -1.39
C ASN A 169 40.67 3.05 -2.87
N LYS A 170 41.51 3.62 -3.74
CA LYS A 170 41.52 3.32 -5.18
C LYS A 170 41.88 1.87 -5.53
N VAL A 171 42.57 1.15 -4.63
CA VAL A 171 43.04 -0.22 -4.88
C VAL A 171 42.03 -1.26 -4.43
N CYS A 172 41.57 -1.20 -3.18
CA CYS A 172 40.67 -2.22 -2.61
C CYS A 172 39.20 -1.80 -2.54
N GLY A 173 38.86 -0.58 -2.96
CA GLY A 173 37.47 -0.12 -3.08
C GLY A 173 36.75 0.19 -1.78
N HIS A 174 37.34 -0.13 -0.61
CA HIS A 174 36.77 0.17 0.70
C HIS A 174 36.70 1.67 0.98
N THR A 175 35.65 2.07 1.70
CA THR A 175 35.40 3.43 2.17
C THR A 175 35.68 3.54 3.66
N TYR A 176 36.33 4.63 4.08
CA TYR A 176 36.74 4.89 5.45
C TYR A 176 36.37 6.30 5.88
N GLU A 177 36.34 6.56 7.18
CA GLU A 177 36.37 7.93 7.72
C GLU A 177 37.75 8.54 7.46
N GLU A 178 37.78 9.75 6.89
CA GLU A 178 39.00 10.45 6.47
C GLU A 178 40.03 10.57 7.60
N ASP A 179 39.59 11.05 8.77
CA ASP A 179 40.48 11.26 9.92
C ASP A 179 41.07 9.95 10.44
N ALA A 180 40.30 8.86 10.35
CA ALA A 180 40.72 7.55 10.86
C ALA A 180 41.80 6.93 9.96
N ILE A 181 41.61 6.97 8.64
CA ILE A 181 42.59 6.39 7.70
C ILE A 181 43.88 7.23 7.64
N LEU A 182 43.78 8.56 7.73
CA LEU A 182 44.96 9.44 7.74
C LEU A 182 45.85 9.18 8.96
N LYS A 183 45.27 8.98 10.15
CA LYS A 183 46.01 8.61 11.37
C LYS A 183 46.80 7.30 11.19
N ILE A 184 46.18 6.27 10.59
CA ILE A 184 46.85 4.99 10.31
C ILE A 184 48.00 5.15 9.31
N ILE A 185 47.79 5.91 8.23
CA ILE A 185 48.82 6.18 7.22
C ILE A 185 50.02 6.91 7.85
N GLN A 186 49.76 7.92 8.67
CA GLN A 186 50.80 8.69 9.35
C GLN A 186 51.58 7.83 10.35
N ALA A 187 50.89 7.03 11.18
CA ALA A 187 51.53 6.12 12.13
C ALA A 187 52.46 5.11 11.42
N ARG A 188 52.01 4.52 10.30
CA ARG A 188 52.84 3.62 9.49
C ARG A 188 54.06 4.32 8.88
N LYS A 189 53.93 5.58 8.43
CA LYS A 189 55.06 6.38 7.93
C LYS A 189 56.08 6.69 9.03
N GLN A 190 55.63 6.95 10.26
CA GLN A 190 56.54 7.21 11.39
C GLN A 190 57.26 5.93 11.85
N GLN A 191 56.59 4.78 11.87
CA GLN A 191 57.23 3.49 12.17
C GLN A 191 58.34 3.15 11.17
N LYS A 192 58.11 3.39 9.88
CA LYS A 192 59.14 3.20 8.83
C LYS A 192 60.35 4.13 8.97
N LYS A 193 60.23 5.28 9.65
CA LYS A 193 61.34 6.21 9.89
C LYS A 193 62.19 5.86 11.13
N LYS A 194 61.63 5.12 12.09
CA LYS A 194 62.30 4.71 13.34
C LYS A 194 63.11 3.42 13.21
N VAL A 195 62.97 2.70 12.09
CA VAL A 195 63.83 1.55 11.74
C VAL A 195 64.98 2.09 10.90
N ARG A 196 65.94 2.74 11.56
CA ARG A 196 67.25 3.08 11.01
C ARG A 196 68.25 3.23 12.13
#